data_AF-A0A542IT82-F1
#
_entry.id   AF-A0A542IT82-F1
#
_cell.length_a   1.000
_cell.length_b   1.000
_cell.length_c   1.000
_cell.angle_alpha   90.00
_cell.angle_beta   90.00
_cell.angle_gamma   90.00
#
_symmetry.space_group_name_H-M   'P 1'
#
loop_
_entity.id
_entity.type
_entity.pdbx_description
1 polymer ?
#
loop_
_entity_poly.entity_id
_entity_poly.type
_entity_poly.pdbx_seq_one_letter_code
_entity_poly.pdbx_strand_id
1 'polypeptide(L)'
;MPKHGFLEESQLGFLLAKRAYDDGGRTRSEYVLTQKGEDVLPVLNAVTIWAEKHLPAPSEQAHMYVIHRGCGQRTGSADTCTGCGERLTAANTSWHSQARTTSPVALATAASPKGTAA
;
A
#
# COMPACT_ATOMS: atom_id res chain seq x y z
N MET A 1 18.42 -22.10 37.08
CA MET A 1 19.10 -20.97 36.40
C MET A 1 18.37 -20.67 35.11
N PRO A 2 17.48 -19.67 35.04
CA PRO A 2 16.85 -19.28 33.78
C PRO A 2 17.80 -18.34 33.04
N LYS A 3 18.19 -18.70 31.81
CA LYS A 3 18.94 -17.79 30.96
C LYS A 3 17.97 -16.72 30.45
N HIS A 4 18.18 -15.52 30.98
CA HIS A 4 17.69 -14.24 30.49
C HIS A 4 17.83 -14.11 28.96
N GLY A 5 16.83 -13.50 28.33
CA GLY A 5 16.88 -13.11 26.92
C GLY A 5 15.54 -13.12 26.20
N PHE A 6 14.43 -12.82 26.88
CA PHE A 6 13.14 -12.54 26.26
C PHE A 6 13.17 -11.08 25.76
N LEU A 7 13.16 -10.91 24.44
CA LEU A 7 12.84 -9.69 23.70
C LEU A 7 13.79 -8.48 23.88
N GLU A 8 15.02 -8.58 23.37
CA GLU A 8 15.78 -7.38 22.99
C GLU A 8 15.93 -7.33 21.46
N GLU A 9 15.80 -6.11 20.93
CA GLU A 9 15.75 -5.72 19.51
C GLU A 9 14.39 -5.87 18.82
N SER A 10 13.51 -4.92 19.17
CA SER A 10 12.45 -4.44 18.29
C SER A 10 12.86 -4.46 16.82
N GLN A 11 12.16 -5.30 16.05
CA GLN A 11 11.92 -5.18 14.61
C GLN A 11 11.49 -3.74 14.25
N LEU A 12 12.42 -2.78 14.21
CA LEU A 12 12.20 -1.45 13.69
C LEU A 12 12.38 -1.47 12.17
N GLY A 13 11.56 -2.29 11.51
CA GLY A 13 11.29 -2.09 10.11
C GLY A 13 10.62 -0.73 9.94
N PHE A 14 11.30 0.23 9.31
CA PHE A 14 10.74 1.58 9.16
C PHE A 14 9.44 1.53 8.34
N LEU A 15 9.46 0.85 7.19
CA LEU A 15 8.28 0.68 6.32
C LEU A 15 7.67 -0.72 6.40
N LEU A 16 8.52 -1.74 6.51
CA LEU A 16 8.13 -3.15 6.43
C LEU A 16 8.70 -3.93 7.60
N ALA A 17 7.88 -4.76 8.25
CA ALA A 17 8.31 -5.72 9.25
C ALA A 17 8.36 -7.14 8.64
N LYS A 18 9.35 -7.93 9.07
CA LYS A 18 9.47 -9.34 8.71
C LYS A 18 8.58 -10.18 9.64
N ARG A 19 7.61 -10.92 9.11
CA ARG A 19 6.72 -11.83 9.86
C ARG A 19 6.98 -13.27 9.44
N ALA A 20 7.12 -14.18 10.40
CA ALA A 20 7.20 -15.61 10.09
C ALA A 20 5.80 -16.19 9.84
N TYR A 21 5.68 -17.10 8.87
CA TYR A 21 4.46 -17.89 8.63
C TYR A 21 4.84 -19.34 8.26
N ASP A 22 3.92 -20.28 8.50
CA ASP A 22 4.08 -21.70 8.16
C ASP A 22 3.28 -22.01 6.89
N ASP A 23 3.91 -22.67 5.91
CA ASP A 23 3.31 -23.09 4.64
C ASP A 23 3.06 -24.61 4.55
N GLY A 24 3.00 -25.30 5.70
CA GLY A 24 2.74 -26.75 5.76
C GLY A 24 4.00 -27.58 5.95
N GLY A 25 4.96 -27.09 6.75
CA GLY A 25 6.13 -27.86 7.17
C GLY A 25 7.47 -27.11 7.12
N ARG A 26 7.50 -25.85 6.66
CA ARG A 26 8.69 -24.98 6.73
C ARG A 26 8.31 -23.57 7.17
N THR A 27 9.05 -23.03 8.14
CA THR A 27 8.92 -21.63 8.52
C THR A 27 9.47 -20.74 7.42
N ARG A 28 8.60 -19.94 6.79
CA ARG A 28 8.97 -18.88 5.86
C ARG A 28 8.85 -17.52 6.51
N SER A 29 9.30 -16.50 5.80
CA SER A 29 9.10 -15.11 6.19
C SER A 29 8.43 -14.34 5.07
N GLU A 30 7.49 -13.48 5.45
CA GLU A 30 6.87 -12.48 4.60
C GLU A 30 7.22 -11.07 5.11
N TYR A 31 7.12 -10.08 4.24
CA TYR A 31 7.23 -8.67 4.60
C TYR A 31 5.84 -8.06 4.64
N VAL A 32 5.48 -7.53 5.80
CA VAL A 32 4.19 -6.86 6.02
C VAL A 32 4.41 -5.39 6.28
N LEU A 33 3.45 -4.55 5.86
CA LEU A 33 3.48 -3.13 6.15
C LEU A 33 3.44 -2.87 7.66
N THR A 34 4.27 -1.95 8.11
CA THR A 34 4.10 -1.31 9.42
C THR A 34 3.12 -0.14 9.30
N GLN A 35 2.61 0.38 10.42
CA GLN A 35 1.81 1.61 10.40
C GLN A 35 2.60 2.78 9.77
N LYS A 36 3.89 2.90 10.09
CA LYS A 36 4.79 3.88 9.47
C LYS A 36 4.91 3.69 7.96
N GLY A 37 4.90 2.45 7.47
CA GLY A 37 4.88 2.14 6.05
C GLY A 37 3.58 2.54 5.37
N GLU A 38 2.44 2.32 6.03
CA GLU A 38 1.13 2.76 5.56
C GLU A 38 1.05 4.29 5.46
N ASP A 39 1.61 5.00 6.44
CA ASP A 39 1.65 6.46 6.49
C ASP A 39 2.46 7.10 5.35
N VAL A 40 3.25 6.33 4.58
CA VAL A 40 3.97 6.82 3.39
C VAL A 40 3.04 7.06 2.20
N LEU A 41 1.77 6.65 2.27
CA LEU A 41 0.80 6.82 1.19
C LEU A 41 0.81 8.19 0.50
N PRO A 42 0.81 9.35 1.22
CA PRO A 42 0.82 10.66 0.55
C PRO A 42 2.04 10.86 -0.35
N VAL A 43 3.20 10.33 0.02
CA VAL A 43 4.42 10.40 -0.81
C VAL A 43 4.25 9.56 -2.08
N LEU A 44 3.72 8.35 -1.96
CA LEU A 44 3.49 7.46 -3.10
C LEU A 44 2.44 8.02 -4.07
N ASN A 45 1.37 8.61 -3.53
CA ASN A 45 0.37 9.31 -4.33
C ASN A 45 0.97 10.53 -5.03
N ALA A 46 1.79 11.34 -4.34
CA ALA A 46 2.43 12.51 -4.93
C ALA A 46 3.34 12.13 -6.10
N VAL A 47 4.14 11.07 -5.97
CA VAL A 47 4.97 10.53 -7.07
C VAL A 47 4.10 10.06 -8.23
N THR A 48 3.00 9.37 -7.94
CA THR A 48 2.05 8.89 -8.96
C THR A 48 1.43 10.05 -9.75
N ILE A 49 0.93 11.07 -9.06
CA ILE A 49 0.32 12.27 -9.65
C ILE A 49 1.35 13.06 -10.46
N TRP A 50 2.58 13.20 -9.93
CA TRP A 50 3.67 13.84 -10.64
C TRP A 50 4.03 13.08 -11.93
N ALA A 51 4.16 11.75 -11.85
CA ALA A 51 4.50 10.92 -13.00
C ALA A 51 3.45 11.02 -14.11
N GLU A 52 2.17 10.93 -13.76
CA GLU A 52 1.06 11.10 -14.70
C GLU A 52 1.07 12.47 -15.38
N LYS A 53 1.47 13.53 -14.66
CA LYS A 53 1.53 14.89 -15.21
C LYS A 53 2.73 15.14 -16.12
N HIS A 54 3.87 14.50 -15.85
CA HIS A 54 5.15 14.90 -16.43
C HIS A 54 5.81 13.84 -17.33
N LEU A 55 5.41 12.57 -17.22
CA LEU A 55 5.95 11.51 -18.05
C LEU A 55 4.98 11.19 -19.19
N PRO A 56 5.48 10.98 -20.42
CA PRO A 56 4.62 10.56 -21.53
C PRO A 56 4.08 9.16 -21.24
N ALA A 57 2.77 8.99 -21.41
CA ALA A 57 2.16 7.66 -21.37
C ALA A 57 2.53 6.88 -22.65
N PRO A 58 3.05 5.64 -22.54
CA PRO A 58 3.36 4.81 -23.71
C PRO A 58 2.15 4.48 -24.60
N SER A 59 0.93 4.64 -24.06
CA SER A 59 -0.34 4.52 -24.75
C SER A 59 -1.46 5.19 -23.95
N GLU A 60 -2.61 5.42 -24.56
CA GLU A 60 -3.83 5.92 -23.90
C GLU A 60 -4.32 5.03 -22.74
N GLN A 61 -3.87 3.77 -22.67
CA GLN A 61 -4.23 2.86 -21.58
C GLN A 61 -3.19 2.86 -20.45
N ALA A 62 -2.01 3.46 -20.67
CA ALA A 62 -0.89 3.38 -19.74
C ALA A 62 -0.90 4.45 -18.64
N HIS A 63 -1.86 5.38 -18.67
CA HIS A 63 -2.06 6.37 -17.63
C HIS A 63 -2.25 5.76 -16.24
N MET A 64 -1.84 6.48 -15.20
CA MET A 64 -1.89 6.04 -13.81
C MET A 64 -2.70 7.02 -12.97
N TYR A 65 -3.73 6.51 -12.29
CA TYR A 65 -4.65 7.33 -11.52
C TYR A 65 -4.71 6.91 -10.05
N VAL A 66 -4.79 7.90 -9.17
CA VAL A 66 -5.20 7.73 -7.77
C VAL A 66 -6.72 7.90 -7.71
N ILE A 67 -7.42 6.93 -7.11
CA ILE A 67 -8.88 6.89 -7.03
C ILE A 67 -9.29 6.75 -5.58
N HIS A 68 -10.15 7.66 -5.11
CA HIS A 68 -10.80 7.53 -3.82
C HIS A 68 -11.91 6.48 -3.90
N ARG A 69 -11.82 5.43 -3.08
CA ARG A 69 -12.79 4.33 -3.07
C ARG A 69 -14.15 4.72 -2.49
N GLY A 70 -14.21 5.71 -1.60
CA GLY A 70 -15.47 6.17 -1.00
C GLY A 70 -16.39 6.87 -2.00
N CYS A 71 -15.83 7.74 -2.85
CA CYS A 71 -16.63 8.48 -3.86
C CYS A 71 -16.42 8.04 -5.32
N GLY A 72 -15.47 7.14 -5.58
CA GLY A 72 -15.15 6.62 -6.92
C GLY A 72 -14.39 7.58 -7.84
N GLN A 73 -14.10 8.81 -7.39
CA GLN A 73 -13.49 9.84 -8.22
C GLN A 73 -11.97 9.73 -8.25
N ARG A 74 -11.38 10.13 -9.38
CA ARG A 74 -9.94 10.38 -9.49
C ARG A 74 -9.58 11.59 -8.64
N THR A 75 -8.43 11.54 -7.97
CA THR A 75 -7.92 12.65 -7.17
C THR A 75 -6.61 13.18 -7.73
N GLY A 76 -6.52 14.52 -7.78
CA GLY A 76 -5.29 15.23 -8.15
C GLY A 76 -4.46 15.70 -6.94
N SER A 77 -4.93 15.43 -5.72
CA SER A 77 -4.18 15.67 -4.49
C SER A 77 -3.75 14.36 -3.85
N ALA A 78 -2.61 14.41 -3.15
CA ALA A 78 -1.92 13.25 -2.61
C ALA A 78 -2.50 12.75 -1.27
N ASP A 79 -3.11 13.63 -0.49
CA ASP A 79 -3.58 13.36 0.88
C ASP A 79 -5.09 13.58 1.08
N THR A 80 -5.74 14.30 0.17
CA THR A 80 -7.17 14.66 0.26
C THR A 80 -7.84 14.42 -1.09
N CYS A 81 -9.03 13.85 -1.11
CA CYS A 81 -9.78 13.64 -2.33
C CYS A 81 -10.26 14.98 -2.92
N THR A 82 -9.84 15.34 -4.13
CA THR A 82 -10.29 16.57 -4.80
C THR A 82 -11.78 16.57 -5.17
N GLY A 83 -12.45 15.41 -5.16
CA GLY A 83 -13.87 15.29 -5.51
C GLY A 83 -14.84 15.43 -4.33
N CYS A 84 -14.48 14.95 -3.13
CA CYS A 84 -15.37 14.95 -1.96
C CYS A 84 -14.76 15.59 -0.70
N GLY A 85 -13.46 15.92 -0.70
CA GLY A 85 -12.79 16.54 0.43
C GLY A 85 -12.36 15.58 1.55
N GLU A 86 -12.69 14.29 1.46
CA GLU A 86 -12.26 13.30 2.46
C GLU A 86 -10.75 13.01 2.40
N ARG A 87 -10.16 12.71 3.55
CA ARG A 87 -8.75 12.32 3.64
C ARG A 87 -8.51 10.96 2.99
N LEU A 88 -7.43 10.86 2.23
CA LEU A 88 -6.96 9.62 1.64
C LEU A 88 -6.16 8.81 2.67
N THR A 89 -6.46 7.52 2.74
CA THR A 89 -5.83 6.48 3.56
C THR A 89 -5.58 5.26 2.69
N ALA A 90 -4.75 4.32 3.12
CA ALA A 90 -4.47 3.14 2.29
C ALA A 90 -5.74 2.30 2.09
N ALA A 91 -6.60 2.23 3.11
CA ALA A 91 -7.87 1.50 3.07
C ALA A 91 -8.89 2.07 2.07
N ASN A 92 -8.92 3.39 1.89
CA ASN A 92 -9.88 4.07 1.00
C ASN A 92 -9.26 4.54 -0.32
N THR A 93 -8.01 4.18 -0.63
CA THR A 93 -7.35 4.56 -1.88
C THR A 93 -7.16 3.34 -2.77
N SER A 94 -7.29 3.55 -4.07
CA SER A 94 -6.92 2.57 -5.08
C SER A 94 -6.12 3.24 -6.19
N TRP A 95 -5.28 2.44 -6.85
CA TRP A 95 -4.52 2.86 -8.02
C TRP A 95 -5.02 2.15 -9.26
N HIS A 96 -5.01 2.82 -10.40
CA HIS A 96 -5.47 2.23 -11.65
C HIS A 96 -4.58 2.60 -12.82
N SER A 97 -4.12 1.58 -13.55
CA SER A 97 -3.52 1.71 -14.87
C SER A 97 -4.10 0.64 -15.79
N GLN A 98 -4.82 1.04 -16.83
CA GLN A 98 -5.54 0.11 -17.71
C GLN A 98 -4.59 -0.82 -18.48
N ALA A 99 -3.35 -0.40 -18.70
CA ALA A 99 -2.30 -1.22 -19.29
C ALA A 99 -1.80 -2.34 -18.35
N ARG A 100 -1.99 -2.20 -17.03
CA ARG A 100 -1.54 -3.19 -16.03
C ARG A 100 -2.67 -3.97 -15.38
N THR A 101 -3.84 -3.35 -15.23
CA THR A 101 -4.95 -3.84 -14.40
C THR A 101 -6.28 -3.47 -15.03
N THR A 102 -7.23 -4.40 -15.06
CA THR A 102 -8.58 -4.16 -15.62
C THR A 102 -9.51 -3.36 -14.69
N SER A 103 -9.16 -3.27 -13.41
CA SER A 103 -9.91 -2.52 -12.40
C SER A 103 -8.96 -1.85 -11.40
N PRO A 104 -9.42 -0.81 -10.65
CA PRO A 104 -8.60 -0.18 -9.63
C PRO A 104 -8.14 -1.16 -8.55
N VAL A 105 -6.85 -1.18 -8.26
CA VAL A 105 -6.23 -2.04 -7.26
C VAL A 105 -6.27 -1.36 -5.90
N ALA A 106 -6.89 -2.01 -4.92
CA ALA A 106 -6.87 -1.57 -3.53
C ALA A 106 -5.46 -1.70 -2.95
N LEU A 107 -5.07 -0.72 -2.13
CA LEU A 107 -3.75 -0.71 -1.51
C LEU A 107 -3.72 -1.61 -0.27
N ALA A 108 -2.54 -2.16 0.01
CA ALA A 108 -2.31 -2.93 1.23
C ALA A 108 -2.36 -1.99 2.46
N THR A 109 -2.87 -2.52 3.57
CA THR A 109 -2.87 -1.83 4.88
C THR A 109 -2.00 -2.64 5.84
N ALA A 110 -1.45 -1.98 6.87
CA ALA A 110 -0.72 -2.64 7.95
C ALA A 110 -1.60 -3.66 8.70
N ALA A 111 -2.93 -3.48 8.64
CA ALA A 111 -3.92 -4.37 9.24
C ALA A 111 -4.43 -5.49 8.31
N SER A 112 -3.90 -5.65 7.09
CA SER A 112 -4.50 -6.58 6.12
C SER A 112 -4.61 -8.02 6.69
N PRO A 113 -5.82 -8.61 6.73
CA PRO A 113 -6.07 -9.88 7.40
C PRO A 113 -5.38 -11.06 6.73
N LYS A 114 -5.11 -12.09 7.55
CA LYS A 114 -4.62 -13.45 7.24
C LYS A 114 -4.76 -13.87 5.78
N GLY A 115 -3.65 -14.36 5.23
CA GLY A 115 -3.58 -14.99 3.91
C GLY A 115 -4.69 -16.01 3.69
N THR A 116 -5.29 -15.93 2.51
CA THR A 116 -6.12 -16.99 1.97
C THR A 116 -5.20 -18.18 1.70
N ALA A 117 -5.23 -19.17 2.60
CA ALA A 117 -4.83 -20.52 2.25
C ALA A 117 -5.78 -21.00 1.15
N ALA A 118 -5.21 -21.33 -0.01
CA ALA A 118 -5.83 -22.14 -1.05
C ALA A 118 -5.16 -23.51 -1.02
#